data_AF-A0A354FFN1-F1
#
_entry.id   AF-A0A354FFN1-F1
#
_cell.length_a   1.000
_cell.length_b   1.000
_cell.length_c   1.000
_cell.angle_alpha   90.00
_cell.angle_beta   90.00
_cell.angle_gamma   90.00
#
_symmetry.space_group_name_H-M   'P 1'
#
loop_
_entity.id
_entity.type
_entity.pdbx_description
1 polymer ?
#
loop_
_entity_poly.entity_id
_entity_poly.type
_entity_poly.pdbx_seq_one_letter_code
_entity_poly.pdbx_strand_id
1 'polypeptide(L)'
;MRKTRRLLAIVLCAVFLLGVLSGCGSQQQSSEPTVTEKTIVDMADVEVKVPGEVKTVVNLWPSSNELMLCLGAGDYLVGTMDFVKHLPWVNAVYPKIKDVPAMEVNAEELLEVDPDLIITANADDAAMLREAGLCAVTLMFNDYDSMEKATLILGDILGGEHEEKADELVEYL
;
A
#
# COMPACT_ATOMS: atom_id res chain seq x y z
N MET A 1 56.06 13.75 -53.80
CA MET A 1 55.18 14.73 -53.10
C MET A 1 53.67 14.54 -53.35
N ARG A 2 53.20 14.18 -54.57
CA ARG A 2 51.75 13.98 -54.83
C ARG A 2 51.16 12.66 -54.30
N LYS A 3 51.95 11.57 -54.25
CA LYS A 3 51.49 10.25 -53.75
C LYS A 3 51.39 10.18 -52.22
N THR A 4 52.32 10.80 -51.50
CA THR A 4 52.31 10.89 -50.03
C THR A 4 51.18 11.77 -49.49
N ARG A 5 50.81 12.85 -50.20
CA ARG A 5 49.63 13.67 -49.89
C ARG A 5 48.29 12.93 -50.10
N ARG A 6 48.23 12.01 -51.07
CA ARG A 6 47.04 11.16 -51.28
C ARG A 6 46.91 10.06 -50.22
N LEU A 7 48.00 9.43 -49.80
CA LEU A 7 47.97 8.48 -48.68
C LEU A 7 47.62 9.16 -47.34
N LEU A 8 48.15 10.35 -47.08
CA LEU A 8 47.82 11.10 -45.85
C LEU A 8 46.33 11.50 -45.80
N ALA A 9 45.74 11.87 -46.94
CA ALA A 9 44.32 12.22 -47.04
C ALA A 9 43.39 11.00 -46.86
N ILE A 10 43.79 9.81 -47.33
CA ILE A 10 43.01 8.58 -47.17
C ILE A 10 43.04 8.10 -45.70
N VAL A 11 44.19 8.21 -45.04
CA VAL A 11 44.32 7.87 -43.61
C VAL A 11 43.54 8.86 -42.73
N LEU A 12 43.55 10.16 -43.04
CA LEU A 12 42.74 11.15 -42.31
C LEU A 12 41.22 10.94 -42.51
N CYS A 13 40.77 10.51 -43.69
CA CYS A 13 39.34 10.21 -43.92
C CYS A 13 38.90 8.92 -43.19
N ALA A 14 39.77 7.91 -43.09
CA ALA A 14 39.47 6.66 -42.38
C ALA A 14 39.37 6.86 -40.86
N VAL A 15 40.17 7.76 -40.28
CA VAL A 15 40.10 8.09 -38.84
C VAL A 15 38.84 8.92 -38.51
N PHE A 16 38.35 9.73 -39.46
CA PHE A 16 37.11 10.49 -39.28
C PHE A 16 35.83 9.62 -39.37
N LEU A 17 35.89 8.50 -40.08
CA LEU A 17 34.77 7.54 -40.21
C LEU A 17 34.61 6.62 -38.99
N LEU A 18 35.65 6.46 -38.16
CA LEU A 18 35.61 5.64 -36.94
C LEU A 18 35.13 6.40 -35.69
N GLY A 19 34.96 7.72 -35.76
CA GLY A 19 34.58 8.57 -34.62
C GLY A 19 33.07 8.80 -34.42
N VAL A 20 32.20 8.24 -35.26
CA VAL A 20 30.77 8.63 -35.32
C VAL A 20 29.83 7.63 -34.59
N LEU A 21 30.36 6.62 -33.89
CA LEU A 21 29.53 5.60 -33.21
C LEU A 21 29.30 5.84 -31.70
N SER A 22 29.76 6.96 -31.14
CA SER A 22 29.44 7.35 -29.75
C SER A 22 28.29 8.36 -29.66
N GLY A 23 27.27 8.21 -30.51
CA GLY A 23 26.09 9.07 -30.58
C GLY A 23 24.88 8.47 -29.85
N CYS A 24 24.62 8.97 -28.63
CA CYS A 24 23.33 9.04 -27.94
C CYS A 24 22.30 7.93 -28.23
N GLY A 25 22.46 6.78 -27.60
CA GLY A 25 21.30 5.98 -27.16
C GLY A 25 20.94 6.40 -25.74
N SER A 26 20.17 7.50 -25.59
CA SER A 26 19.45 7.72 -24.34
C SER A 26 18.41 6.61 -24.25
N GLN A 27 18.76 5.52 -23.57
CA GLN A 27 17.78 4.67 -22.95
C GLN A 27 17.06 5.55 -21.94
N GLN A 28 15.94 6.09 -22.38
CA GLN A 28 14.90 6.58 -21.51
C GLN A 28 14.41 5.34 -20.76
N GLN A 29 15.10 5.03 -19.67
CA GLN A 29 14.65 4.11 -18.66
C GLN A 29 13.39 4.76 -18.10
N SER A 30 12.26 4.38 -18.69
CA SER A 30 10.94 4.65 -18.13
C SER A 30 11.00 4.05 -16.74
N SER A 31 11.19 4.90 -15.74
CA SER A 31 11.12 4.51 -14.35
C SER A 31 9.65 4.15 -14.17
N GLU A 32 9.32 2.86 -14.23
CA GLU A 32 8.06 2.42 -13.65
C GLU A 32 8.03 2.97 -12.23
N PRO A 33 6.88 3.52 -11.77
CA PRO A 33 6.76 3.95 -10.39
C PRO A 33 7.12 2.73 -9.55
N THR A 34 8.22 2.83 -8.81
CA THR A 34 8.60 1.77 -7.89
C THR A 34 7.56 1.82 -6.79
N VAL A 35 6.56 0.95 -6.87
CA VAL A 35 5.60 0.73 -5.78
C VAL A 35 6.46 0.32 -4.60
N THR A 36 6.58 1.24 -3.66
CA THR A 36 7.32 0.99 -2.43
C THR A 36 6.47 0.01 -1.64
N GLU A 37 7.05 -1.09 -1.18
CA GLU A 37 6.38 -2.05 -0.30
C GLU A 37 7.07 -2.00 1.05
N LYS A 38 6.32 -2.31 2.11
CA LYS A 38 6.89 -2.62 3.41
C LYS A 38 6.34 -3.95 3.92
N THR A 39 7.13 -4.63 4.72
CA THR A 39 6.73 -5.89 5.35
C THR A 39 6.29 -5.61 6.78
N ILE A 40 5.11 -6.08 7.14
CA ILE A 40 4.60 -6.09 8.51
C ILE A 40 4.39 -7.53 8.98
N VAL A 41 4.28 -7.72 10.29
CA VAL A 41 3.80 -8.98 10.88
C VAL A 41 2.42 -8.70 11.47
N ASP A 42 1.40 -9.39 10.96
CA ASP A 42 0.01 -9.17 11.37
C ASP A 42 -0.32 -9.83 12.73
N MET A 43 -1.56 -9.70 13.20
CA MET A 43 -1.99 -10.28 14.48
C MET A 43 -2.14 -11.81 14.46
N ALA A 44 -1.97 -12.45 13.29
CA ALA A 44 -1.89 -13.90 13.14
C ALA A 44 -0.42 -14.38 13.00
N ASP A 45 0.55 -13.51 13.29
CA ASP A 45 1.99 -13.75 13.15
C ASP A 45 2.42 -14.09 11.72
N VAL A 46 1.70 -13.56 10.71
CA VAL A 46 2.01 -13.73 9.29
C VAL A 46 2.77 -12.51 8.77
N GLU A 47 3.89 -12.72 8.07
CA GLU A 47 4.56 -11.67 7.32
C GLU A 47 3.73 -11.30 6.07
N VAL A 48 3.31 -10.04 5.99
CA VAL A 48 2.52 -9.52 4.87
C VAL A 48 3.24 -8.32 4.26
N LYS A 49 3.32 -8.31 2.93
CA LYS A 49 3.77 -7.13 2.18
C LYS A 49 2.58 -6.20 1.96
N VAL A 50 2.68 -4.99 2.46
CA VAL A 50 1.70 -3.93 2.26
C VAL A 50 2.30 -2.82 1.40
N PRO A 51 1.48 -2.08 0.63
CA PRO A 51 1.94 -0.88 -0.06
C PRO A 51 2.57 0.12 0.93
N GLY A 52 3.60 0.82 0.48
CA GLY A 52 4.30 1.84 1.26
C GLY A 52 3.45 3.11 1.46
N GLU A 53 2.39 3.27 0.66
CA GLU A 53 1.36 4.28 0.84
C GLU A 53 0.00 3.61 0.64
N VAL A 54 -0.81 3.55 1.69
CA VAL A 54 -2.20 3.05 1.65
C VAL A 54 -3.14 4.24 1.47
N LYS A 55 -4.09 4.16 0.54
CA LYS A 55 -5.10 5.22 0.28
C LYS A 55 -6.52 4.72 0.42
N THR A 56 -6.73 3.43 0.20
CA THR A 56 -8.03 2.78 0.20
C THR A 56 -8.00 1.52 1.06
N VAL A 57 -8.97 1.41 1.96
CA VAL A 57 -9.08 0.29 2.90
C VAL A 57 -10.49 -0.26 2.85
N VAL A 58 -10.60 -1.58 2.74
CA VAL A 58 -11.82 -2.31 3.10
C VAL A 58 -11.62 -2.93 4.48
N ASN A 59 -12.46 -2.58 5.45
CA ASN A 59 -12.32 -3.11 6.81
C ASN A 59 -13.53 -3.97 7.21
N LEU A 60 -13.30 -5.27 7.30
CA LEU A 60 -14.29 -6.32 7.53
C LEU A 60 -14.31 -6.81 8.99
N TRP A 61 -13.87 -5.98 9.94
CA TRP A 61 -14.02 -6.27 11.37
C TRP A 61 -14.44 -5.03 12.17
N PRO A 62 -15.46 -5.12 13.06
CA PRO A 62 -15.99 -3.92 13.72
C PRO A 62 -14.96 -3.21 14.61
N SER A 63 -14.16 -3.95 15.38
CA SER A 63 -13.27 -3.33 16.37
C SER A 63 -12.10 -2.57 15.73
N SER A 64 -11.52 -3.08 14.63
CA SER A 64 -10.49 -2.33 13.90
C SER A 64 -11.06 -1.16 13.10
N ASN A 65 -12.34 -1.21 12.69
CA ASN A 65 -13.02 -0.02 12.17
C ASN A 65 -13.01 1.09 13.23
N GLU A 66 -13.21 0.75 14.51
CA GLU A 66 -13.15 1.74 15.59
C GLU A 66 -11.76 2.36 15.73
N LEU A 67 -10.70 1.54 15.71
CA LEU A 67 -9.33 2.03 15.72
C LEU A 67 -9.02 2.97 14.55
N MET A 68 -9.45 2.63 13.33
CA MET A 68 -9.26 3.52 12.17
C MET A 68 -9.88 4.90 12.41
N LEU A 69 -11.05 4.98 13.04
CA LEU A 69 -11.69 6.26 13.35
C LEU A 69 -10.96 7.02 14.45
N CYS A 70 -10.46 6.33 15.49
CA CYS A 70 -9.62 6.93 16.52
C CYS A 70 -8.33 7.54 15.93
N LEU A 71 -7.73 6.88 14.94
CA LEU A 71 -6.55 7.38 14.23
C LEU A 71 -6.89 8.46 13.18
N GLY A 72 -8.18 8.83 13.03
CA GLY A 72 -8.63 9.80 12.03
C GLY A 72 -8.57 9.30 10.59
N ALA A 73 -8.46 8.00 10.37
CA ALA A 73 -8.31 7.36 9.06
C ALA A 73 -9.65 6.95 8.41
N GLY A 74 -10.78 7.51 8.88
CA GLY A 74 -12.11 7.17 8.34
C GLY A 74 -12.26 7.45 6.84
N ASP A 75 -11.57 8.48 6.32
CA ASP A 75 -11.62 8.84 4.89
C ASP A 75 -10.92 7.82 3.97
N TYR A 76 -10.19 6.85 4.52
CA TYR A 76 -9.55 5.77 3.76
C TYR A 76 -10.54 4.62 3.47
N LEU A 77 -11.67 4.58 4.18
CA LEU A 77 -12.64 3.49 4.07
C LEU A 77 -13.41 3.55 2.74
N VAL A 78 -13.15 2.57 1.87
CA VAL A 78 -13.92 2.33 0.63
C VAL A 78 -14.88 1.14 0.76
N GLY A 79 -14.81 0.41 1.87
CA GLY A 79 -15.74 -0.64 2.25
C GLY A 79 -15.69 -0.93 3.75
N THR A 80 -16.84 -1.26 4.34
CA THR A 80 -16.97 -1.60 5.76
C THR A 80 -18.10 -2.62 5.96
N MET A 81 -18.31 -3.10 7.18
CA MET A 81 -19.45 -3.97 7.52
C MET A 81 -20.73 -3.16 7.69
N ASP A 82 -21.87 -3.70 7.26
CA ASP A 82 -23.17 -3.00 7.37
C ASP A 82 -23.48 -2.55 8.81
N PHE A 83 -23.21 -3.43 9.78
CA PHE A 83 -23.41 -3.13 11.20
C PHE A 83 -22.67 -1.86 11.67
N VAL A 84 -21.43 -1.65 11.22
CA VAL A 84 -20.58 -0.50 11.62
C VAL A 84 -21.23 0.82 11.19
N LYS A 85 -21.89 0.85 10.03
CA LYS A 85 -22.59 2.03 9.50
C LYS A 85 -23.75 2.47 10.38
N HIS A 86 -24.26 1.58 11.24
CA HIS A 86 -25.41 1.83 12.10
C HIS A 86 -25.04 2.08 13.56
N LEU A 87 -23.75 1.98 13.93
CA LEU A 87 -23.28 2.25 15.28
C LEU A 87 -23.48 3.74 15.63
N PRO A 88 -24.20 4.08 16.71
CA PRO A 88 -24.48 5.48 17.05
C PRO A 88 -23.22 6.32 17.24
N TRP A 89 -22.19 5.75 17.87
CA TRP A 89 -20.96 6.45 18.17
C TRP A 89 -20.15 6.72 16.88
N VAL A 90 -20.05 5.73 15.97
CA VAL A 90 -19.42 5.89 14.65
C VAL A 90 -20.10 7.03 13.89
N ASN A 91 -21.43 7.04 13.86
CA ASN A 91 -22.20 8.09 13.20
C ASN A 91 -22.04 9.48 13.82
N ALA A 92 -21.67 9.55 15.10
CA ALA A 92 -21.42 10.82 15.79
C ALA A 92 -20.03 11.38 15.46
N VAL A 93 -19.01 10.52 15.34
CA VAL A 93 -17.61 10.95 15.09
C VAL A 93 -17.24 10.99 13.61
N TYR A 94 -17.85 10.13 12.80
CA TYR A 94 -17.62 10.01 11.36
C TYR A 94 -18.93 9.77 10.59
N PRO A 95 -19.77 10.81 10.41
CA PRO A 95 -21.07 10.68 9.74
C PRO A 95 -21.02 10.16 8.31
N LYS A 96 -19.89 10.33 7.61
CA LYS A 96 -19.64 9.84 6.25
C LYS A 96 -19.66 8.31 6.15
N ILE A 97 -19.57 7.58 7.27
CA ILE A 97 -19.64 6.10 7.28
C ILE A 97 -20.89 5.57 6.56
N LYS A 98 -21.98 6.34 6.57
CA LYS A 98 -23.25 5.95 5.93
C LYS A 98 -23.11 5.76 4.43
N ASP A 99 -22.19 6.51 3.82
CA ASP A 99 -21.94 6.51 2.38
C ASP A 99 -20.89 5.46 2.00
N VAL A 100 -20.14 4.90 2.96
CA VAL A 100 -19.19 3.80 2.72
C VAL A 100 -19.98 2.53 2.37
N PRO A 101 -19.69 1.84 1.26
CA PRO A 101 -20.37 0.59 0.90
C PRO A 101 -20.26 -0.48 1.99
N ALA A 102 -21.34 -1.24 2.17
CA ALA A 102 -21.34 -2.43 3.01
C ALA A 102 -20.79 -3.60 2.21
N MET A 103 -19.82 -4.33 2.77
CA MET A 103 -19.15 -5.46 2.14
C MET A 103 -18.98 -6.61 3.13
N GLU A 104 -18.81 -7.81 2.59
CA GLU A 104 -18.52 -9.04 3.32
C GLU A 104 -17.22 -9.65 2.75
N VAL A 105 -16.73 -10.73 3.38
CA VAL A 105 -15.59 -11.47 2.84
C VAL A 105 -16.00 -12.18 1.55
N ASN A 106 -15.70 -11.56 0.42
CA ASN A 106 -15.93 -12.11 -0.92
C ASN A 106 -14.80 -11.69 -1.86
N ALA A 107 -13.97 -12.63 -2.29
CA ALA A 107 -12.78 -12.32 -3.09
C ALA A 107 -13.12 -11.69 -4.46
N GLU A 108 -14.20 -12.12 -5.12
CA GLU A 108 -14.60 -11.58 -6.43
C GLU A 108 -15.02 -10.12 -6.32
N GLU A 109 -15.87 -9.81 -5.34
CA GLU A 109 -16.31 -8.43 -5.08
C GLU A 109 -15.14 -7.54 -4.67
N LEU A 110 -14.24 -8.04 -3.81
CA LEU A 110 -13.09 -7.27 -3.34
C LEU A 110 -12.05 -7.03 -4.45
N LEU A 111 -11.92 -7.94 -5.42
CA LEU A 111 -11.11 -7.74 -6.62
C LEU A 111 -11.69 -6.67 -7.55
N GLU A 112 -13.01 -6.50 -7.60
CA GLU A 112 -13.64 -5.42 -8.38
C GLU A 112 -13.41 -4.05 -7.73
N VAL A 113 -13.34 -4.01 -6.40
CA VAL A 113 -13.06 -2.79 -5.62
C VAL A 113 -11.58 -2.39 -5.69
N ASP A 114 -10.68 -3.38 -5.75
CA ASP A 114 -9.22 -3.23 -5.80
C ASP A 114 -8.65 -2.30 -4.70
N PRO A 115 -8.93 -2.57 -3.41
CA PRO A 115 -8.40 -1.74 -2.33
C PRO A 115 -6.91 -2.00 -2.08
N ASP A 116 -6.19 -0.97 -1.63
CA ASP A 116 -4.77 -1.10 -1.25
C ASP A 116 -4.58 -2.05 -0.07
N LEU A 117 -5.56 -2.14 0.83
CA LEU A 117 -5.52 -2.96 2.03
C LEU A 117 -6.92 -3.50 2.39
N ILE A 118 -6.97 -4.76 2.78
CA ILE A 118 -8.13 -5.39 3.40
C ILE A 118 -7.79 -5.80 4.83
N ILE A 119 -8.64 -5.42 5.78
CA ILE A 119 -8.51 -5.79 7.19
C ILE A 119 -9.60 -6.80 7.53
N THR A 120 -9.23 -7.92 8.13
CA THR A 120 -10.16 -8.92 8.67
C THR A 120 -9.72 -9.36 10.08
N ALA A 121 -10.63 -10.00 10.81
CA ALA A 121 -10.34 -10.66 12.08
C ALA A 121 -9.96 -12.14 11.95
N ASN A 122 -10.19 -12.75 10.78
CA ASN A 122 -9.99 -14.17 10.57
C ASN A 122 -8.77 -14.42 9.66
N ALA A 123 -7.83 -15.23 10.14
CA ALA A 123 -6.60 -15.54 9.42
C ALA A 123 -6.81 -16.38 8.16
N ASP A 124 -7.82 -17.27 8.15
CA ASP A 124 -8.18 -18.09 6.98
C ASP A 124 -8.78 -17.21 5.88
N ASP A 125 -9.63 -16.23 6.26
CA ASP A 125 -10.16 -15.25 5.32
C ASP A 125 -9.03 -14.40 4.72
N ALA A 126 -8.11 -13.92 5.56
CA ALA A 126 -6.96 -13.15 5.09
C ALA A 126 -6.07 -13.98 4.13
N ALA A 127 -5.86 -15.26 4.44
CA ALA A 127 -5.10 -16.18 3.59
C ALA A 127 -5.79 -16.39 2.23
N MET A 128 -7.09 -16.66 2.23
CA MET A 128 -7.89 -16.82 1.01
C MET A 128 -7.83 -15.57 0.13
N LEU A 129 -7.96 -14.37 0.71
CA LEU A 129 -7.89 -13.11 -0.04
C LEU A 129 -6.50 -12.87 -0.63
N ARG A 130 -5.44 -13.22 0.11
CA ARG A 130 -4.06 -13.16 -0.41
C ARG A 130 -3.83 -14.15 -1.55
N GLU A 131 -4.38 -15.37 -1.47
CA GLU A 131 -4.33 -16.33 -2.57
C GLU A 131 -5.05 -15.82 -3.83
N ALA A 132 -6.08 -14.99 -3.66
CA ALA A 132 -6.77 -14.31 -4.76
C ALA A 132 -6.02 -13.08 -5.31
N GLY A 133 -4.89 -12.69 -4.70
CA GLY A 133 -4.05 -11.57 -5.14
C GLY A 133 -4.34 -10.23 -4.46
N LEU A 134 -5.17 -10.22 -3.41
CA LEU A 134 -5.48 -9.01 -2.63
C LEU A 134 -4.51 -8.84 -1.46
N CYS A 135 -4.19 -7.60 -1.09
CA CYS A 135 -3.43 -7.32 0.13
C CYS A 135 -4.35 -7.40 1.35
N ALA A 136 -4.27 -8.48 2.13
CA ALA A 136 -5.10 -8.67 3.32
C ALA A 136 -4.27 -8.95 4.59
N VAL A 137 -4.64 -8.31 5.69
CA VAL A 137 -4.01 -8.45 7.01
C VAL A 137 -5.03 -8.84 8.08
N THR A 138 -4.57 -9.63 9.05
CA THR A 138 -5.33 -9.93 10.26
C THR A 138 -5.03 -8.86 11.31
N LEU A 139 -6.03 -8.06 11.70
CA LEU A 139 -5.89 -7.10 12.81
C LEU A 139 -6.94 -7.36 13.89
N MET A 140 -6.96 -8.59 14.41
CA MET A 140 -7.82 -8.99 15.53
C MET A 140 -7.14 -8.77 16.88
N PHE A 141 -7.92 -8.40 17.89
CA PHE A 141 -7.52 -8.31 19.30
C PHE A 141 -8.68 -8.70 20.23
N ASN A 142 -8.36 -9.16 21.45
CA ASN A 142 -9.34 -9.61 22.44
C ASN A 142 -9.04 -9.11 23.87
N ASP A 143 -7.94 -8.41 24.06
CA ASP A 143 -7.50 -7.82 25.33
C ASP A 143 -6.72 -6.53 25.06
N TYR A 144 -6.31 -5.84 26.13
CA TYR A 144 -5.61 -4.55 26.03
C TYR A 144 -4.26 -4.69 25.31
N ASP A 145 -3.43 -5.65 25.71
CA ASP A 145 -2.10 -5.87 25.11
C ASP A 145 -2.21 -6.14 23.59
N SER A 146 -3.16 -6.98 23.16
CA SER A 146 -3.38 -7.24 21.74
C SER A 146 -4.00 -6.04 21.00
N MET A 147 -4.82 -5.24 21.68
CA MET A 147 -5.37 -4.00 21.11
C MET A 147 -4.29 -2.95 20.89
N GLU A 148 -3.37 -2.76 21.85
CA GLU A 148 -2.21 -1.86 21.70
C GLU A 148 -1.35 -2.31 20.52
N LYS A 149 -0.99 -3.60 20.45
CA LYS A 149 -0.22 -4.16 19.34
C LYS A 149 -0.93 -3.92 18.00
N ALA A 150 -2.24 -4.20 17.91
CA ALA A 150 -3.01 -3.98 16.69
C ALA A 150 -3.09 -2.49 16.31
N THR A 151 -3.17 -1.60 17.29
CA THR A 151 -3.18 -0.14 17.10
C THR A 151 -1.85 0.33 16.49
N LEU A 152 -0.72 -0.12 17.03
CA LEU A 152 0.60 0.21 16.50
C LEU A 152 0.83 -0.35 15.10
N ILE A 153 0.41 -1.59 14.83
CA ILE A 153 0.49 -2.17 13.48
C ILE A 153 -0.36 -1.36 12.49
N LEU A 154 -1.59 -0.97 12.87
CA LEU A 154 -2.45 -0.15 12.01
C LEU A 154 -1.84 1.24 11.77
N GLY A 155 -1.29 1.87 12.81
CA GLY A 155 -0.59 3.14 12.73
C GLY A 155 0.60 3.09 11.78
N ASP A 156 1.46 2.07 11.92
CA ASP A 156 2.55 1.81 10.98
C ASP A 156 1.96 1.66 9.58
N ILE A 157 1.09 0.68 9.31
CA ILE A 157 0.52 0.41 7.98
C ILE A 157 0.03 1.68 7.28
N LEU A 158 -0.74 2.53 7.98
CA LEU A 158 -1.28 3.78 7.43
C LEU A 158 -0.20 4.87 7.28
N GLY A 159 0.76 4.92 8.18
CA GLY A 159 1.91 5.82 8.19
C GLY A 159 1.53 7.29 8.43
N GLY A 160 2.55 8.15 8.40
CA GLY A 160 2.38 9.60 8.53
C GLY A 160 1.75 10.00 9.86
N GLU A 161 0.74 10.87 9.83
CA GLU A 161 0.07 11.32 11.06
C GLU A 161 -0.68 10.20 11.81
N HIS A 162 -0.99 9.08 11.14
CA HIS A 162 -1.69 7.96 11.76
C HIS A 162 -0.77 7.12 12.66
N GLU A 163 0.52 7.07 12.35
CA GLU A 163 1.54 6.44 13.19
C GLU A 163 1.68 7.22 14.51
N GLU A 164 1.80 8.55 14.43
CA GLU A 164 1.87 9.42 15.60
C GLU A 164 0.61 9.30 16.49
N LYS A 165 -0.59 9.29 15.88
CA LYS A 165 -1.85 9.10 16.61
C LYS A 165 -1.97 7.72 17.25
N ALA A 166 -1.35 6.68 16.68
CA ALA A 166 -1.34 5.34 17.24
C ALA A 166 -0.49 5.31 18.51
N ASP A 167 0.69 5.91 18.48
CA ASP A 167 1.55 6.06 19.66
C ASP A 167 0.84 6.87 20.77
N GLU A 168 0.22 8.00 20.42
CA GLU A 168 -0.55 8.81 21.38
C GLU A 168 -1.72 8.05 22.01
N LEU A 169 -2.44 7.26 21.21
CA LEU A 169 -3.55 6.45 21.71
C LEU A 169 -3.07 5.37 22.67
N VAL A 170 -1.98 4.67 22.33
CA VAL A 170 -1.40 3.64 23.20
C VAL A 170 -0.83 4.23 24.48
N GLU A 171 -0.22 5.42 24.44
CA GLU A 171 0.26 6.11 25.66
C GLU A 171 -0.88 6.56 26.59
N TYR A 172 -2.06 6.84 26.03
CA TYR A 172 -3.23 7.27 26.80
C TYR A 172 -3.92 6.13 27.57
N LEU A 173 -3.87 4.92 27.03
CA LEU A 173 -4.59 3.74 27.55
C LEU A 173 -3.93 3.15 28.82
#